data_AF-A0A7R7EJ08-F1
#
_entry.id   AF-A0A7R7EJ08-F1
#
_cell.length_a   1.000
_cell.length_b   1.000
_cell.length_c   1.000
_cell.angle_alpha   90.00
_cell.angle_beta   90.00
_cell.angle_gamma   90.00
#
_symmetry.space_group_name_H-M   'P 1'
#
loop_
_entity.id
_entity.type
_entity.pdbx_description
1 polymer ?
#
loop_
_entity_poly.entity_id
_entity_poly.type
_entity_poly.pdbx_seq_one_letter_code
_entity_poly.pdbx_strand_id
1 'polypeptide(L)'
;MAILKESYKDVNLLNSITLEIHNILFQDCDMTKGEFDSDIEVIDVSRKEIHFISTKPLLIGYYFDSKIQLGDSFQFNVSIRINKCIQLNDGEYKINAEFIGMEPYVAEKISKFKGELKQ
;
A
#
# COMPACT_ATOMS: atom_id res chain seq x y z
N MET A 1 28.95 20.66 5.02
CA MET A 1 27.47 20.54 4.99
C MET A 1 27.10 19.61 3.85
N ALA A 2 26.83 18.34 4.14
CA ALA A 2 26.46 17.35 3.15
C ALA A 2 25.08 16.80 3.54
N ILE A 3 24.04 17.48 3.07
CA ILE A 3 22.67 16.97 3.04
C ILE A 3 22.31 17.13 1.58
N LEU A 4 21.98 16.03 0.88
CA LEU A 4 21.37 15.92 -0.47
C LEU A 4 21.81 14.65 -1.26
N LYS A 5 22.05 13.51 -0.61
CA LYS A 5 22.24 12.23 -1.33
C LYS A 5 21.30 11.09 -0.94
N GLU A 6 20.48 11.22 0.10
CA GLU A 6 19.59 10.13 0.56
C GLU A 6 18.24 10.03 -0.16
N SER A 7 17.87 10.96 -1.06
CA SER A 7 16.50 11.00 -1.60
C SER A 7 16.28 10.36 -2.98
N TYR A 8 17.33 9.91 -3.69
CA TYR A 8 17.19 9.44 -5.08
C TYR A 8 17.09 7.91 -5.23
N LYS A 9 17.51 7.13 -4.22
CA LYS A 9 17.42 5.66 -4.24
C LYS A 9 16.03 5.19 -3.75
N ASP A 10 15.55 5.70 -2.62
CA ASP A 10 14.22 5.36 -2.07
C ASP A 10 13.05 5.62 -3.03
N VAL A 11 13.08 6.74 -3.77
CA VAL A 11 12.02 7.10 -4.74
C VAL A 11 11.95 6.11 -5.91
N ASN A 12 13.08 5.59 -6.40
CA ASN A 12 13.09 4.58 -7.48
C ASN A 12 12.59 3.20 -7.02
N LEU A 13 12.61 2.95 -5.71
CA LEU A 13 12.30 1.63 -5.13
C LEU A 13 10.83 1.51 -4.73
N LEU A 14 10.20 2.61 -4.31
CA LEU A 14 8.75 2.68 -4.13
C LEU A 14 8.01 2.50 -5.47
N ASN A 15 8.58 2.99 -6.58
CA ASN A 15 8.07 2.76 -7.94
C ASN A 15 8.04 1.27 -8.35
N SER A 16 8.76 0.41 -7.63
CA SER A 16 8.77 -1.04 -7.86
C SER A 16 7.74 -1.78 -7.00
N ILE A 17 6.96 -1.09 -6.18
CA ILE A 17 5.87 -1.65 -5.41
C ILE A 17 4.55 -1.20 -6.01
N THR A 18 3.74 -2.15 -6.46
CA THR A 18 2.39 -1.86 -6.92
C THR A 18 1.36 -2.45 -5.97
N LEU A 19 0.25 -1.73 -5.81
CA LEU A 19 -0.89 -2.12 -4.99
C LEU A 19 -2.15 -2.00 -5.85
N GLU A 20 -2.82 -3.12 -6.06
CA GLU A 20 -4.15 -3.17 -6.67
C GLU A 20 -5.18 -3.50 -5.59
N ILE A 21 -6.31 -2.77 -5.58
CA ILE A 21 -7.41 -2.96 -4.64
C ILE A 21 -8.65 -3.40 -5.42
N HIS A 22 -9.27 -4.53 -5.04
CA HIS A 22 -10.34 -5.14 -5.83
C HIS A 22 -11.73 -5.04 -5.18
N ASN A 23 -11.90 -5.57 -3.97
CA ASN A 23 -13.23 -5.73 -3.37
C ASN A 23 -13.29 -5.12 -1.97
N ILE A 24 -14.39 -4.44 -1.65
CA ILE A 24 -14.76 -4.11 -0.27
C ILE A 24 -15.31 -5.39 0.38
N LEU A 25 -14.69 -5.82 1.46
CA LEU A 25 -15.13 -6.99 2.24
C LEU A 25 -16.11 -6.54 3.34
N PHE A 26 -17.35 -6.17 2.97
CA PHE A 26 -18.44 -5.99 3.95
C PHE A 26 -19.80 -6.39 3.35
N GLN A 27 -20.63 -7.09 4.12
CA GLN A 27 -21.87 -7.73 3.66
C GLN A 27 -23.05 -6.78 3.39
N ASP A 28 -22.99 -5.51 3.80
CA ASP A 28 -24.14 -4.58 3.78
C ASP A 28 -23.87 -3.22 3.10
N CYS A 29 -22.76 -3.06 2.38
CA CYS A 29 -22.51 -1.84 1.63
C CYS A 29 -22.83 -2.03 0.15
N ASP A 30 -23.87 -1.34 -0.30
CA ASP A 30 -24.24 -1.09 -1.71
C ASP A 30 -23.18 -0.26 -2.48
N MET A 31 -21.95 -0.22 -1.98
CA MET A 31 -20.80 0.26 -2.73
C MET A 31 -20.46 -0.83 -3.75
N THR A 32 -21.15 -0.74 -4.89
CA THR A 32 -20.97 -1.55 -6.09
C THR A 32 -19.53 -2.03 -6.24
N LYS A 33 -19.39 -3.32 -6.56
CA LYS A 33 -18.22 -3.92 -7.24
C LYS A 33 -17.90 -3.11 -8.50
N GLY A 34 -17.33 -1.93 -8.33
CA GLY A 34 -16.70 -1.14 -9.38
C GLY A 34 -15.21 -1.39 -9.26
N GLU A 35 -14.55 -1.58 -10.39
CA GLU A 35 -13.09 -1.57 -10.45
C GLU A 35 -12.61 -0.35 -9.67
N PHE A 36 -11.84 -0.58 -8.60
CA PHE A 36 -11.23 0.49 -7.82
C PHE A 36 -10.03 1.01 -8.60
N ASP A 37 -10.32 1.63 -9.75
CA ASP A 37 -9.36 2.30 -10.60
C ASP A 37 -9.08 3.66 -9.95
N SER A 38 -8.39 3.59 -8.82
CA SER A 38 -7.75 4.73 -8.20
C SER A 38 -6.29 4.66 -8.62
N ASP A 39 -5.76 5.77 -9.13
CA ASP A 39 -4.32 5.92 -9.21
C ASP A 39 -3.76 5.81 -7.79
N ILE A 40 -3.11 4.69 -7.52
CA ILE A 40 -2.52 4.35 -6.22
C ILE A 40 -1.01 4.49 -6.35
N GLU A 41 -0.43 5.36 -5.52
CA GLU A 41 1.02 5.49 -5.39
C GLU A 41 1.44 4.97 -4.01
N VAL A 42 2.19 3.87 -3.97
CA VAL A 42 2.73 3.34 -2.71
C VAL A 42 3.89 4.22 -2.25
N ILE A 43 3.79 4.77 -1.04
CA ILE A 43 4.79 5.69 -0.47
C ILE A 43 5.60 5.07 0.68
N ASP A 44 5.10 4.01 1.32
CA ASP A 44 5.87 3.20 2.27
C ASP A 44 5.23 1.83 2.47
N VAL A 45 6.05 0.83 2.78
CA VAL A 45 5.60 -0.49 3.20
C VAL A 45 6.46 -1.00 4.37
N SER A 46 5.81 -1.68 5.31
CA SER A 46 6.44 -2.33 6.45
C SER A 46 5.94 -3.76 6.60
N ARG A 47 6.42 -4.48 7.62
CA ARG A 47 5.92 -5.83 7.95
C ARG A 47 4.46 -5.87 8.39
N LYS A 48 3.79 -4.74 8.62
CA LYS A 48 2.44 -4.69 9.20
C LYS A 48 1.48 -3.79 8.44
N GLU A 49 2.01 -2.77 7.78
CA GLU A 49 1.23 -1.68 7.22
C GLU A 49 1.78 -1.28 5.85
N ILE A 50 0.90 -0.76 5.01
CA ILE A 50 1.21 -0.09 3.75
C ILE A 50 0.62 1.32 3.77
N HIS A 51 1.41 2.27 3.28
CA HIS A 51 1.01 3.65 3.09
C HIS A 51 0.98 3.97 1.61
N PHE A 52 -0.11 4.60 1.16
CA PHE A 52 -0.26 4.97 -0.25
C PHE A 52 -1.05 6.28 -0.40
N ILE A 53 -0.87 6.93 -1.54
CA ILE A 53 -1.71 8.03 -2.01
C ILE A 53 -2.78 7.47 -2.94
N SER A 54 -3.98 8.01 -2.84
CA SER A 54 -5.13 7.68 -3.70
C SER A 54 -5.85 8.95 -4.11
N THR A 55 -6.37 8.97 -5.34
CA THR A 55 -7.24 10.06 -5.85
C THR A 55 -8.68 9.98 -5.31
N LYS A 56 -8.99 8.92 -4.55
CA LYS A 56 -10.29 8.72 -3.90
C LYS A 56 -10.10 8.48 -2.40
N PRO A 57 -11.01 9.00 -1.54
CA PRO A 57 -10.99 8.67 -0.13
C PRO A 57 -11.40 7.21 0.08
N LEU A 58 -10.73 6.53 1.02
CA LEU A 58 -11.15 5.20 1.49
C LEU A 58 -11.72 5.30 2.91
N LEU A 59 -12.73 4.48 3.18
CA LEU A 59 -13.42 4.45 4.45
C LEU A 59 -12.55 3.79 5.52
N ILE A 60 -12.34 4.49 6.63
CA ILE A 60 -11.62 3.96 7.78
C ILE A 60 -12.42 2.80 8.39
N GLY A 61 -11.71 1.73 8.75
CA GLY A 61 -12.27 0.50 9.29
C GLY A 61 -12.71 -0.52 8.23
N TYR A 62 -12.70 -0.14 6.95
CA TYR A 62 -13.10 -1.03 5.86
C TYR A 62 -11.95 -1.92 5.42
N TYR A 63 -12.31 -3.11 4.95
CA TYR A 63 -11.40 -4.15 4.51
C TYR A 63 -11.44 -4.27 3.00
N PHE A 64 -10.28 -4.50 2.41
CA PHE A 64 -10.11 -4.60 0.97
C PHE A 64 -9.24 -5.78 0.59
N ASP A 65 -9.71 -6.60 -0.37
CA ASP A 65 -8.83 -7.55 -1.04
C ASP A 65 -7.83 -6.80 -1.91
N SER A 66 -6.55 -7.07 -1.68
CA SER A 66 -5.47 -6.38 -2.35
C SER A 66 -4.45 -7.35 -2.92
N LYS A 67 -3.89 -6.99 -4.06
CA LYS A 67 -2.72 -7.65 -4.65
C LYS A 67 -1.55 -6.69 -4.53
N ILE A 68 -0.45 -7.18 -3.95
CA ILE A 68 0.79 -6.42 -3.78
C ILE A 68 1.89 -7.13 -4.55
N GLN A 69 2.64 -6.35 -5.32
CA GLN A 69 3.82 -6.82 -6.02
C GLN A 69 5.04 -6.04 -5.53
N LEU A 70 6.12 -6.78 -5.22
CA LEU A 70 7.42 -6.25 -4.80
C LEU A 70 8.44 -6.54 -5.90
N GLY A 71 8.85 -5.49 -6.63
CA GLY A 71 9.65 -5.62 -7.84
C GLY A 71 8.98 -6.54 -8.87
N ASP A 72 9.78 -7.24 -9.67
CA ASP A 72 9.25 -8.11 -10.74
C ASP A 72 9.05 -9.58 -10.33
N SER A 73 9.45 -9.93 -9.10
CA SER A 73 9.68 -11.34 -8.74
C SER A 73 8.76 -11.90 -7.67
N PHE A 74 8.06 -11.04 -6.93
CA PHE A 74 7.24 -11.47 -5.80
C PHE A 74 5.90 -10.74 -5.76
N GLN A 75 4.82 -11.50 -5.83
CA GLN A 75 3.46 -11.00 -5.70
C GLN A 75 2.69 -11.83 -4.67
N PHE A 76 1.76 -11.19 -3.97
CA PHE A 76 0.90 -11.87 -3.00
C PHE A 76 -0.43 -11.14 -2.84
N ASN A 77 -1.46 -11.90 -2.48
CA ASN A 77 -2.76 -11.34 -2.12
C ASN A 77 -2.84 -11.21 -0.60
N VAL A 78 -3.41 -10.12 -0.13
CA VAL A 78 -3.62 -9.85 1.30
C VAL A 78 -4.86 -8.98 1.47
N SER A 79 -5.63 -9.23 2.53
CA SER A 79 -6.67 -8.29 2.93
C SER A 79 -6.03 -7.14 3.69
N ILE A 80 -6.34 -5.91 3.32
CA ILE A 80 -5.90 -4.71 4.04
C ILE A 80 -7.08 -4.06 4.75
N ARG A 81 -6.85 -3.44 5.91
CA ARG A 81 -7.87 -2.65 6.59
C ARG A 81 -7.40 -1.20 6.71
N ILE A 82 -8.25 -0.26 6.31
CA ILE A 82 -7.90 1.15 6.35
C ILE A 82 -7.90 1.65 7.80
N ASN A 83 -6.74 2.05 8.30
CA ASN A 83 -6.59 2.60 9.65
C ASN A 83 -6.65 4.14 9.66
N LYS A 84 -6.26 4.79 8.55
CA LYS A 84 -6.25 6.24 8.44
C LYS A 84 -6.46 6.71 7.00
N CYS A 85 -7.21 7.78 6.82
CA CYS A 85 -7.37 8.50 5.56
C CYS A 85 -7.27 10.01 5.87
N ILE A 86 -6.31 10.71 5.24
CA ILE A 86 -6.08 12.14 5.44
C ILE A 86 -6.08 12.80 4.07
N GLN A 87 -6.92 13.82 3.87
CA GLN A 87 -6.84 14.66 2.68
C GLN A 87 -5.53 15.48 2.72
N LEU A 88 -4.76 15.45 1.63
CA LEU A 88 -3.53 16.23 1.50
C LEU A 88 -3.83 17.58 0.83
N ASN A 89 -4.18 17.55 -0.46
CA ASN A 89 -4.51 18.70 -1.32
C ASN A 89 -5.77 18.35 -2.15
N ASP A 90 -6.21 19.21 -3.08
CA ASP A 90 -7.41 18.98 -3.92
C ASP A 90 -7.34 17.63 -4.66
N GLY A 91 -8.10 16.65 -4.16
CA GLY A 91 -8.29 15.34 -4.77
C GLY A 91 -7.35 14.22 -4.31
N GLU A 92 -6.36 14.49 -3.44
CA GLU A 92 -5.40 13.47 -3.00
C GLU A 92 -5.57 13.10 -1.52
N TYR A 93 -5.51 11.80 -1.25
CA TYR A 93 -5.67 11.23 0.08
C TYR A 93 -4.47 10.36 0.44
N LYS A 94 -3.85 10.67 1.59
CA LYS A 94 -2.86 9.80 2.21
C LYS A 94 -3.56 8.77 3.08
N ILE A 95 -3.29 7.51 2.77
CA ILE A 95 -3.98 6.37 3.37
C ILE A 95 -2.95 5.46 4.06
N ASN A 96 -3.28 5.02 5.27
CA ASN A 96 -2.58 3.93 5.96
C ASN A 96 -3.54 2.76 6.07
N ALA A 97 -3.05 1.59 5.67
CA ALA A 97 -3.77 0.33 5.84
C ALA A 97 -2.89 -0.72 6.54
N GLU A 98 -3.50 -1.49 7.44
CA GLU A 98 -2.87 -2.65 8.08
C GLU A 98 -3.11 -3.93 7.28
N PHE A 99 -2.13 -4.82 7.25
CA PHE A 99 -2.26 -6.16 6.70
C PHE A 99 -3.01 -7.08 7.65
N ILE A 100 -4.02 -7.77 7.14
CA ILE A 100 -4.85 -8.71 7.89
C ILE A 100 -4.57 -10.13 7.41
N GLY A 101 -4.25 -11.02 8.35
CA GLY A 101 -4.00 -12.44 8.05
C GLY A 101 -2.73 -12.72 7.25
N MET A 102 -1.78 -11.78 7.22
CA MET A 102 -0.54 -11.95 6.46
C MET A 102 0.34 -13.06 7.05
N GLU A 103 0.81 -13.97 6.21
CA GLU A 103 1.69 -15.06 6.61
C GLU A 103 3.08 -14.54 7.05
N PRO A 104 3.72 -15.16 8.07
CA PRO A 104 5.05 -14.74 8.54
C PRO A 104 6.13 -14.71 7.44
N TYR A 105 6.07 -15.64 6.48
CA TYR A 105 7.01 -15.69 5.36
C TYR A 105 6.90 -14.45 4.46
N VAL A 106 5.68 -13.95 4.23
CA VAL A 106 5.44 -12.73 3.44
C VAL A 106 5.98 -11.51 4.19
N ALA A 107 5.77 -11.42 5.51
CA ALA A 107 6.34 -10.36 6.34
C ALA A 107 7.87 -10.32 6.26
N GLU A 108 8.52 -11.49 6.30
CA GLU A 108 9.96 -11.65 6.14
C GLU A 108 10.42 -11.21 4.75
N LYS A 109 9.68 -11.54 3.69
CA LYS A 109 9.98 -11.09 2.32
C LYS A 109 9.93 -9.58 2.18
N ILE A 110 8.91 -8.91 2.72
CA ILE A 110 8.82 -7.45 2.75
C ILE A 110 10.03 -6.85 3.49
N SER A 111 10.41 -7.45 4.63
CA SER A 111 11.54 -6.96 5.40
C SER A 111 12.88 -7.14 4.70
N LYS A 112 13.08 -8.25 4.00
CA LYS A 112 14.30 -8.51 3.23
C LYS A 112 14.38 -7.58 2.04
N PHE A 113 13.28 -7.41 1.32
CA PHE A 113 13.16 -6.43 0.24
C PHE A 113 13.64 -5.08 0.77
N LYS A 114 13.02 -4.54 1.85
CA LYS A 114 13.42 -3.27 2.49
C LYS A 114 14.87 -3.24 3.01
N GLY A 115 15.44 -4.38 3.40
CA GLY A 115 16.82 -4.50 3.87
C GLY A 115 17.86 -4.52 2.75
N GLU A 116 17.53 -5.14 1.62
CA GLU A 116 18.30 -5.09 0.37
C GLU A 116 18.30 -3.66 -0.21
N LEU A 117 17.27 -2.86 0.09
CA LEU A 117 17.19 -1.45 -0.30
C LEU A 117 18.17 -0.52 0.43
N LYS A 118 18.64 -0.89 1.63
CA LYS A 118 19.49 -0.05 2.48
C LYS A 118 21.00 -0.25 2.27
N GLN A 119 21.39 -1.09 1.32
CA GLN A 119 22.79 -1.34 0.92
C GLN A 119 23.12 -0.61 -0.39
#